data_AF-A0A1S8XTY0-F1
#
_entry.id   AF-A0A1S8XTY0-F1
#
_cell.length_a   1.000
_cell.length_b   1.000
_cell.length_c   1.000
_cell.angle_alpha   90.00
_cell.angle_beta   90.00
_cell.angle_gamma   90.00
#
_symmetry.space_group_name_H-M   'P 1'
#
loop_
_entity.id
_entity.type
_entity.pdbx_description
1 polymer ?
#
loop_
_entity_poly.entity_id
_entity_poly.type
_entity_poly.pdbx_seq_one_letter_code
_entity_poly.pdbx_strand_id
1 'polypeptide(L)'
;MLRLPDHWVWDSWYVQDDDGRWHVFFLRASRALHDPERRHHRASIGHAVSTDLRSWTLLPDALVPADAPAWDDLATWTGCTVRGPDGRWHLFYTGVGRAEGGLVQRVGLAVSDDLTTWHRHGDGPLVEADPTWYELLDRDAWYEQAWRDPWVFADPDGDGWHMLVTARANRGPAGGRGVIGHATSPDLVTWTVRPPLSAPAGFGHLEVPQVAVVDGRPLLLFCTNAVADPRLRDHRIWVADAPGVRGPWDVAAARPVPHPHLYAPRLVPDGDRGWALIGFLDRVDGAFVGELTDPVPFRLPQADPSPAEPAVTGR
;
A
#
# COMPACT_ATOMS: atom_id res chain seq x y z
N MET A 1 8.66 -18.38 -4.18
CA MET A 1 7.83 -17.90 -3.05
C MET A 1 8.76 -17.44 -1.94
N LEU A 2 8.54 -16.27 -1.32
CA LEU A 2 9.35 -15.84 -0.17
C LEU A 2 8.68 -16.31 1.12
N ARG A 3 9.35 -17.23 1.83
CA ARG A 3 8.94 -17.72 3.14
C ARG A 3 10.13 -17.72 4.09
N LEU A 4 9.89 -17.32 5.33
CA LEU A 4 10.88 -17.35 6.39
C LEU A 4 10.42 -18.37 7.46
N PRO A 5 11.30 -19.28 7.90
CA PRO A 5 10.92 -20.32 8.87
C PRO A 5 10.58 -19.74 10.24
N ASP A 6 11.17 -18.60 10.59
CA ASP A 6 11.10 -17.97 11.91
C ASP A 6 10.28 -16.66 11.93
N HIS A 7 9.83 -16.19 10.77
CA HIS A 7 9.05 -14.95 10.62
C HIS A 7 7.82 -15.15 9.74
N TRP A 8 6.75 -14.44 10.08
CA TRP A 8 5.72 -14.13 9.10
C TRP A 8 6.20 -12.99 8.21
N VAL A 9 5.83 -13.04 6.94
CA VAL A 9 6.07 -12.01 5.93
C VAL A 9 4.72 -11.61 5.33
N TRP A 10 4.44 -10.31 5.21
CA TRP A 10 3.19 -9.83 4.61
C TRP A 10 3.41 -8.70 3.61
N ASP A 11 2.74 -7.56 3.71
CA ASP A 11 2.79 -6.45 2.76
C ASP A 11 4.19 -6.20 2.20
N SER A 12 4.28 -6.04 0.87
CA SER A 12 5.57 -5.96 0.15
C SER A 12 5.56 -4.90 -0.96
N TRP A 13 6.75 -4.44 -1.33
CA TRP A 13 6.96 -3.53 -2.46
C TRP A 13 8.33 -3.78 -3.12
N TYR A 14 8.45 -3.37 -4.38
CA TYR A 14 9.49 -3.84 -5.30
C TYR A 14 10.16 -2.69 -6.03
N VAL A 15 11.48 -2.78 -6.22
CA VAL A 15 12.28 -1.91 -7.11
C VAL A 15 13.35 -2.74 -7.81
N GLN A 16 13.87 -2.26 -8.93
CA GLN A 16 15.07 -2.82 -9.57
C GLN A 16 16.27 -1.89 -9.36
N ASP A 17 17.42 -2.48 -9.08
CA ASP A 17 18.70 -1.76 -9.10
C ASP A 17 19.24 -1.58 -10.53
N ASP A 18 20.40 -0.92 -10.64
CA ASP A 18 21.06 -0.64 -11.93
C ASP A 18 21.54 -1.91 -12.66
N ASP A 19 21.71 -3.03 -11.93
CA ASP A 19 22.09 -4.33 -12.49
C ASP A 19 20.87 -5.17 -12.88
N GLY A 20 19.65 -4.63 -12.76
CA GLY A 20 18.39 -5.31 -13.07
C GLY A 20 17.96 -6.33 -12.02
N ARG A 21 18.58 -6.35 -10.84
CA ARG A 21 18.19 -7.21 -9.73
C ARG A 21 16.99 -6.60 -9.03
N TRP A 22 16.00 -7.44 -8.74
CA TRP A 22 14.83 -7.06 -7.96
C TRP A 22 15.17 -7.01 -6.48
N HIS A 23 14.79 -5.92 -5.83
CA HIS A 23 14.73 -5.78 -4.39
C HIS A 23 13.26 -5.87 -3.97
N VAL A 24 12.96 -6.71 -2.99
CA VAL A 24 11.68 -6.71 -2.28
C VAL A 24 11.91 -6.24 -0.85
N PHE A 25 11.14 -5.24 -0.46
CA PHE A 25 10.97 -4.86 0.93
C PHE A 25 9.63 -5.38 1.40
N PHE A 26 9.58 -5.84 2.64
CA PHE A 26 8.38 -6.49 3.16
C PHE A 26 8.28 -6.34 4.66
N LEU A 27 7.04 -6.36 5.16
CA LEU A 27 6.84 -6.40 6.60
C LEU A 27 7.09 -7.80 7.15
N ARG A 28 7.78 -7.87 8.28
CA ARG A 28 8.08 -9.12 8.99
C ARG A 28 7.91 -8.98 10.50
N ALA A 29 7.57 -10.10 11.15
CA ALA A 29 7.58 -10.25 12.60
C ALA A 29 7.82 -11.72 12.97
N SER A 30 8.44 -11.93 14.12
CA SER A 30 8.82 -13.28 14.57
C SER A 30 7.60 -14.17 14.84
N ARG A 31 7.66 -15.41 14.35
CA ARG A 31 6.70 -16.48 14.68
C ARG A 31 6.76 -16.88 16.17
N ALA A 32 7.82 -16.49 16.89
CA ALA A 32 7.92 -16.67 18.34
C ALA A 32 6.89 -15.82 19.13
N LEU A 33 6.15 -14.93 18.46
CA LEU A 33 4.99 -14.27 19.07
C LEU A 33 3.82 -15.22 19.31
N HIS A 34 3.81 -16.38 18.63
CA HIS A 34 2.78 -17.43 18.61
C HIS A 34 1.41 -16.98 18.06
N ASP A 35 0.90 -15.85 18.56
CA ASP A 35 -0.30 -15.19 18.05
C ASP A 35 0.06 -14.24 16.88
N PRO A 36 -0.41 -14.52 15.65
CA PRO A 36 -0.12 -13.68 14.49
C PRO A 36 -0.70 -12.27 14.61
N GLU A 37 -1.76 -12.03 15.40
CA GLU A 37 -2.33 -10.67 15.50
C GLU A 37 -1.39 -9.69 16.22
N ARG A 38 -0.44 -10.20 17.01
CA ARG A 38 0.61 -9.40 17.64
C ARG A 38 1.65 -8.85 16.65
N ARG A 39 1.67 -9.34 15.40
CA ARG A 39 2.66 -8.96 14.38
C ARG A 39 2.65 -7.47 14.06
N HIS A 40 1.46 -6.85 14.07
CA HIS A 40 1.31 -5.44 13.69
C HIS A 40 2.11 -4.50 14.60
N HIS A 41 2.16 -4.75 15.90
CA HIS A 41 2.94 -3.95 16.86
C HIS A 41 4.41 -4.38 16.98
N ARG A 42 4.86 -5.33 16.15
CA ARG A 42 6.22 -5.91 16.17
C ARG A 42 6.82 -5.99 14.77
N ALA A 43 6.26 -5.22 13.85
CA ALA A 43 6.68 -5.19 12.47
C ALA A 43 8.00 -4.43 12.30
N SER A 44 8.91 -5.02 11.54
CA SER A 44 10.05 -4.35 10.90
C SER A 44 9.96 -4.52 9.38
N ILE A 45 10.74 -3.74 8.65
CA ILE A 45 10.89 -3.83 7.19
C ILE A 45 12.10 -4.75 6.89
N GLY A 46 11.81 -5.96 6.43
CA GLY A 46 12.80 -6.89 5.89
C GLY A 46 13.15 -6.57 4.44
N HIS A 47 14.22 -7.19 3.97
CA HIS A 47 14.75 -6.99 2.62
C HIS A 47 15.25 -8.31 2.02
N ALA A 48 14.89 -8.59 0.77
CA ALA A 48 15.46 -9.69 0.00
C ALA A 48 15.66 -9.26 -1.45
N VAL A 49 16.49 -10.02 -2.17
CA VAL A 49 16.77 -9.78 -3.60
C VAL A 49 16.51 -11.00 -4.45
N SER A 50 16.19 -10.78 -5.72
CA SER A 50 15.90 -11.83 -6.70
C SER A 50 16.27 -11.39 -8.12
N THR A 51 16.53 -12.33 -9.00
CA THR A 51 16.68 -12.09 -10.45
C THR A 51 15.42 -12.45 -11.23
N ASP A 52 14.43 -13.10 -10.60
CA ASP A 52 13.27 -13.70 -11.29
C ASP A 52 11.93 -13.49 -10.55
N LEU A 53 11.93 -12.70 -9.46
CA LEU A 53 10.79 -12.47 -8.56
C LEU A 53 10.25 -13.74 -7.84
N ARG A 54 10.98 -14.86 -7.91
CA ARG A 54 10.54 -16.18 -7.41
C ARG A 54 11.51 -16.75 -6.40
N SER A 55 12.79 -16.67 -6.75
CA SER A 55 13.95 -17.16 -6.00
C SER A 55 14.57 -15.99 -5.25
N TRP A 56 14.42 -15.98 -3.92
CA TRP A 56 14.79 -14.85 -3.07
C TRP A 56 15.99 -15.16 -2.18
N THR A 57 16.93 -14.22 -2.11
CA THR A 57 18.04 -14.21 -1.15
C THR A 57 17.77 -13.15 -0.10
N LEU A 58 17.66 -13.54 1.16
CA LEU A 58 17.43 -12.63 2.27
C LEU A 58 18.68 -11.76 2.52
N LEU A 59 18.46 -10.47 2.77
CA LEU A 59 19.46 -9.48 3.16
C LEU A 59 19.18 -9.00 4.60
N PRO A 60 20.08 -8.19 5.22
CA PRO A 60 19.77 -7.53 6.48
C PRO A 60 18.46 -6.74 6.43
N ASP A 61 17.80 -6.58 7.57
CA ASP A 61 16.58 -5.76 7.65
C ASP A 61 16.85 -4.33 7.16
N ALA A 62 15.95 -3.79 6.35
CA ALA A 62 16.08 -2.44 5.79
C ALA A 62 15.80 -1.37 6.85
N LEU A 63 14.76 -1.58 7.67
CA LEU A 63 14.38 -0.63 8.70
C LEU A 63 13.69 -1.33 9.86
N VAL A 64 14.14 -1.03 11.07
CA VAL A 64 13.49 -1.45 12.33
C VAL A 64 12.89 -0.23 13.03
N PRO A 65 11.93 -0.40 13.95
CA PRO A 65 11.43 0.70 14.78
C PRO A 65 12.55 1.47 15.46
N ALA A 66 12.39 2.79 15.60
CA ALA A 66 13.37 3.62 16.28
C ALA A 66 13.42 3.32 17.79
N ASP A 67 14.52 3.71 18.42
CA ASP A 67 14.63 3.66 19.88
C ASP A 67 13.62 4.62 20.52
N ALA A 68 13.04 4.19 21.64
CA ALA A 68 12.14 5.04 22.40
C ALA A 68 12.94 6.14 23.15
N PRO A 69 12.43 7.38 23.24
CA PRO A 69 11.16 7.84 22.68
C PRO A 69 11.34 8.39 21.24
N ALA A 70 10.65 7.77 20.28
CA ALA A 70 10.55 8.28 18.91
C ALA A 70 9.11 8.12 18.40
N TRP A 71 8.74 8.90 17.38
CA TRP A 71 7.37 8.92 16.85
C TRP A 71 6.95 7.58 16.20
N ASP A 72 7.92 6.73 15.83
CA ASP A 72 7.72 5.40 15.26
C ASP A 72 8.42 4.27 16.06
N ASP A 73 8.54 4.46 17.37
CA ASP A 73 9.22 3.52 18.30
C ASP A 73 8.43 2.22 18.60
N LEU A 74 7.25 2.04 18.02
CA LEU A 74 6.43 0.82 18.17
C LEU A 74 6.62 -0.13 17.00
N ALA A 75 6.41 0.32 15.77
CA ALA A 75 6.46 -0.50 14.56
C ALA A 75 6.67 0.36 13.29
N THR A 76 7.33 -0.23 12.29
CA THR A 76 7.45 0.31 10.93
C THR A 76 6.66 -0.57 9.96
N TRP A 77 5.78 0.05 9.18
CA TRP A 77 4.79 -0.58 8.32
C TRP A 77 4.98 -0.21 6.85
N THR A 78 4.01 -0.64 6.04
CA THR A 78 4.03 -0.65 4.57
C THR A 78 4.41 0.69 3.99
N GLY A 79 5.08 0.62 2.85
CA GLY A 79 5.66 1.77 2.18
C GLY A 79 5.87 1.57 0.69
N CYS A 80 6.76 2.38 0.14
CA CYS A 80 7.29 2.28 -1.20
C CYS A 80 8.73 2.79 -1.26
N THR A 81 9.48 2.33 -2.25
CA THR A 81 10.85 2.78 -2.50
C THR A 81 10.94 3.42 -3.89
N VAL A 82 11.53 4.60 -3.99
CA VAL A 82 11.75 5.31 -5.27
C VAL A 82 13.17 5.84 -5.35
N ARG A 83 13.68 6.04 -6.57
CA ARG A 83 14.97 6.71 -6.79
C ARG A 83 14.74 8.20 -7.05
N GLY A 84 15.40 9.04 -6.27
CA GLY A 84 15.35 10.48 -6.42
C GLY A 84 16.21 10.97 -7.60
N PRO A 85 16.05 12.24 -8.00
CA PRO A 85 16.83 12.85 -9.08
C PRO A 85 18.32 13.00 -8.72
N ASP A 86 18.66 12.95 -7.44
CA ASP A 86 20.03 12.92 -6.91
C ASP A 86 20.67 11.52 -6.99
N GLY A 87 19.94 10.52 -7.51
CA GLY A 87 20.38 9.14 -7.62
C GLY A 87 20.21 8.31 -6.35
N ARG A 88 19.81 8.93 -5.22
CA ARG A 88 19.61 8.23 -3.95
C ARG A 88 18.24 7.57 -3.87
N TRP A 89 18.18 6.47 -3.14
CA TRP A 89 16.96 5.74 -2.88
C TRP A 89 16.24 6.30 -1.66
N HIS A 90 14.92 6.44 -1.79
CA HIS A 90 14.02 6.98 -0.78
C HIS A 90 13.00 5.90 -0.42
N LEU A 91 13.06 5.42 0.82
CA LEU A 91 12.07 4.52 1.41
C LEU A 91 11.08 5.37 2.20
N PHE A 92 9.89 5.54 1.64
CA PHE A 92 8.74 6.07 2.37
C PHE A 92 8.09 4.91 3.11
N TYR A 93 7.86 5.08 4.40
CA TYR A 93 7.27 4.02 5.23
C TYR A 93 6.25 4.61 6.19
N THR A 94 5.36 3.76 6.67
CA THR A 94 4.42 4.14 7.73
C THR A 94 5.07 3.88 9.09
N GLY A 95 5.05 4.84 10.00
CA GLY A 95 5.52 4.68 11.37
C GLY A 95 4.39 4.86 12.37
N VAL A 96 4.45 4.10 13.47
CA VAL A 96 3.53 4.23 14.59
C VAL A 96 4.29 4.20 15.92
N GLY A 97 3.84 5.01 16.89
CA GLY A 97 4.48 5.21 18.17
C GLY A 97 3.76 4.55 19.34
N ARG A 98 4.51 4.34 20.44
CA ARG A 98 3.99 3.82 21.72
C ARG A 98 3.11 4.82 22.43
N ALA A 99 3.42 6.12 22.30
CA ALA A 99 2.68 7.19 22.98
C ALA A 99 1.20 7.19 22.61
N GLU A 100 0.87 6.89 21.35
CA GLU A 100 -0.50 6.78 20.84
C GLU A 100 -0.99 5.32 20.76
N GLY A 101 -0.27 4.36 21.34
CA GLY A 101 -0.64 2.95 21.34
C GLY A 101 -0.73 2.31 19.95
N GLY A 102 -0.04 2.88 18.95
CA GLY A 102 -0.11 2.44 17.57
C GLY A 102 -1.31 2.96 16.76
N LEU A 103 -2.15 3.82 17.34
CA LEU A 103 -3.42 4.24 16.73
C LEU A 103 -3.30 5.43 15.78
N VAL A 104 -2.21 6.18 15.84
CA VAL A 104 -1.94 7.34 14.97
C VAL A 104 -0.85 6.99 13.98
N GLN A 105 -1.22 6.88 12.71
CA GLN A 105 -0.33 6.51 11.61
C GLN A 105 0.22 7.77 10.94
N ARG A 106 1.50 7.74 10.57
CA ARG A 106 2.21 8.84 9.91
C ARG A 106 3.22 8.30 8.91
N VAL A 107 3.61 9.10 7.93
CA VAL A 107 4.60 8.71 6.92
C VAL A 107 5.97 9.24 7.32
N GLY A 108 6.99 8.38 7.33
CA GLY A 108 8.40 8.72 7.50
C GLY A 108 9.22 8.48 6.24
N LEU A 109 10.49 8.89 6.27
CA LEU A 109 11.46 8.70 5.20
C LEU A 109 12.77 8.11 5.74
N ALA A 110 13.33 7.15 5.00
CA ALA A 110 14.73 6.76 5.11
C ALA A 110 15.39 6.85 3.74
N VAL A 111 16.68 7.21 3.71
CA VAL A 111 17.46 7.36 2.48
C VAL A 111 18.61 6.35 2.43
N SER A 112 18.94 5.90 1.22
CA SER A 112 20.01 4.94 0.98
C SER A 112 20.73 5.25 -0.34
N ASP A 113 22.05 5.02 -0.36
CA ASP A 113 22.85 5.11 -1.58
C ASP A 113 22.91 3.76 -2.33
N ASP A 114 22.61 2.64 -1.67
CA ASP A 114 22.89 1.29 -2.15
C ASP A 114 21.73 0.28 -2.00
N LEU A 115 20.53 0.75 -1.60
CA LEU A 115 19.34 -0.04 -1.28
C LEU A 115 19.44 -1.00 -0.09
N THR A 116 20.58 -1.07 0.60
CA THR A 116 20.83 -2.01 1.71
C THR A 116 21.10 -1.30 3.03
N THR A 117 21.76 -0.15 2.98
CA THR A 117 22.08 0.68 4.15
C THR A 117 21.14 1.88 4.17
N TRP A 118 20.27 1.94 5.17
CA TRP A 118 19.23 2.97 5.28
C TRP A 118 19.47 3.90 6.46
N HIS A 119 19.31 5.20 6.22
CA HIS A 119 19.40 6.25 7.23
C HIS A 119 18.06 6.99 7.32
N ARG A 120 17.44 6.99 8.50
CA ARG A 120 16.22 7.77 8.77
C ARG A 120 16.46 9.25 8.49
N HIS A 121 15.47 9.91 7.89
CA HIS A 121 15.50 11.34 7.61
C HIS A 121 14.75 12.10 8.71
N GLY A 122 15.47 12.96 9.43
CA GLY A 122 14.92 13.78 10.52
C GLY A 122 14.51 12.98 11.77
N ASP A 123 14.00 13.71 12.77
CA ASP A 123 13.60 13.16 14.07
C ASP A 123 12.07 13.04 14.23
N GLY A 124 11.31 13.41 13.19
CA GLY A 124 9.85 13.48 13.19
C GLY A 124 9.22 12.80 11.96
N PRO A 125 7.89 12.66 11.95
CA PRO A 125 7.17 12.23 10.75
C PRO A 125 7.40 13.22 9.60
N LEU A 126 7.46 12.70 8.37
CA LEU A 126 7.60 13.50 7.16
C LEU A 126 6.26 14.10 6.73
N VAL A 127 5.19 13.31 6.79
CA VAL A 127 3.83 13.71 6.38
C VAL A 127 2.79 13.16 7.36
N GLU A 128 1.88 14.03 7.77
CA GLU A 128 0.76 13.70 8.65
C GLU A 128 -0.58 14.06 7.98
N ALA A 129 -1.67 13.46 8.45
CA ALA A 129 -3.01 13.78 7.99
C ALA A 129 -3.39 15.24 8.32
N ASP A 130 -3.86 15.98 7.32
CA ASP A 130 -4.40 17.33 7.51
C ASP A 130 -5.91 17.27 7.85
N PRO A 131 -6.35 17.77 9.02
CA PRO A 131 -7.75 17.73 9.45
C PRO A 131 -8.70 18.52 8.54
N THR A 132 -8.19 19.41 7.69
CA THR A 132 -8.97 20.09 6.65
C THR A 132 -9.66 19.08 5.74
N TRP A 133 -8.99 17.95 5.44
CA TRP A 133 -9.44 16.96 4.46
C TRP A 133 -9.70 15.58 5.08
N TYR A 134 -8.89 15.18 6.06
CA TYR A 134 -8.80 13.80 6.53
C TYR A 134 -9.25 13.64 7.98
N GLU A 135 -9.83 12.47 8.26
CA GLU A 135 -10.26 12.10 9.60
C GLU A 135 -9.05 11.92 10.52
N LEU A 136 -9.08 12.60 11.68
CA LEU A 136 -8.14 12.35 12.77
C LEU A 136 -8.72 11.30 13.73
N LEU A 137 -7.92 10.86 14.69
CA LEU A 137 -8.32 9.83 15.65
C LEU A 137 -9.61 10.22 16.41
N ASP A 138 -10.68 9.49 16.12
CA ASP A 138 -11.94 9.51 16.85
C ASP A 138 -12.41 8.07 17.07
N ARG A 139 -12.21 7.57 18.30
CA ARG A 139 -12.47 6.17 18.66
C ARG A 139 -13.96 5.81 18.72
N ASP A 140 -14.85 6.80 18.76
CA ASP A 140 -16.28 6.58 18.69
C ASP A 140 -16.74 6.38 17.23
N ALA A 141 -15.95 6.87 16.26
CA ALA A 141 -16.21 6.73 14.83
C ALA A 141 -15.45 5.55 14.18
N TRP A 142 -14.15 5.42 14.45
CA TRP A 142 -13.27 4.41 13.86
C TRP A 142 -12.13 4.03 14.80
N TYR A 143 -11.55 2.84 14.62
CA TYR A 143 -10.60 2.29 15.59
C TYR A 143 -9.19 2.90 15.53
N GLU A 144 -8.84 3.63 14.45
CA GLU A 144 -7.51 4.21 14.21
C GLU A 144 -7.57 5.50 13.37
N GLN A 145 -6.50 6.29 13.37
CA GLN A 145 -6.28 7.36 12.40
C GLN A 145 -5.47 6.81 11.22
N ALA A 146 -6.07 6.81 10.03
CA ALA A 146 -5.46 6.29 8.81
C ALA A 146 -4.64 7.36 8.07
N TRP A 147 -3.33 7.15 7.97
CA TRP A 147 -2.40 7.89 7.11
C TRP A 147 -1.17 7.01 6.85
N ARG A 148 -1.37 5.96 6.06
CA ARG A 148 -0.39 4.87 5.85
C ARG A 148 -0.26 4.43 4.41
N ASP A 149 0.62 3.47 4.18
CA ASP A 149 0.87 2.77 2.93
C ASP A 149 1.23 3.73 1.77
N PRO A 150 2.21 4.64 1.97
CA PRO A 150 2.56 5.63 0.96
C PRO A 150 2.95 4.95 -0.37
N TRP A 151 2.42 5.48 -1.46
CA TRP A 151 2.82 5.14 -2.84
C TRP A 151 3.25 6.40 -3.56
N VAL A 152 4.56 6.52 -3.78
CA VAL A 152 5.19 7.70 -4.38
C VAL A 152 5.54 7.44 -5.85
N PHE A 153 5.23 8.41 -6.71
CA PHE A 153 5.61 8.39 -8.12
C PHE A 153 5.85 9.81 -8.65
N ALA A 154 6.69 9.93 -9.67
CA ALA A 154 6.98 11.22 -10.30
C ALA A 154 5.76 11.73 -11.09
N ASP A 155 5.51 13.03 -11.07
CA ASP A 155 4.51 13.65 -11.94
C ASP A 155 4.93 13.42 -13.43
N PRO A 156 4.04 12.89 -14.28
CA PRO A 156 4.37 12.62 -15.70
C PRO A 156 4.77 13.85 -16.51
N ASP A 157 4.32 15.04 -16.12
CA ASP A 157 4.64 16.32 -16.75
C ASP A 157 5.91 16.95 -16.16
N GLY A 158 6.55 16.29 -15.18
CA GLY A 158 7.80 16.74 -14.55
C GLY A 158 7.63 17.74 -13.41
N ASP A 159 6.40 17.96 -12.92
CA ASP A 159 6.09 18.86 -11.81
C ASP A 159 6.23 18.18 -10.43
N GLY A 160 7.41 17.61 -10.18
CA GLY A 160 7.74 16.96 -8.91
C GLY A 160 7.12 15.57 -8.75
N TRP A 161 6.50 15.33 -7.59
CA TRP A 161 6.14 14.00 -7.09
C TRP A 161 4.75 13.99 -6.46
N HIS A 162 4.08 12.85 -6.60
CA HIS A 162 2.82 12.53 -5.94
C HIS A 162 3.03 11.42 -4.91
N MET A 163 2.32 11.51 -3.79
CA MET A 163 2.17 10.44 -2.82
C MET A 163 0.68 10.13 -2.66
N LEU A 164 0.32 8.87 -2.89
CA LEU A 164 -0.98 8.32 -2.49
C LEU A 164 -0.87 7.67 -1.13
N VAL A 165 -1.93 7.76 -0.34
CA VAL A 165 -1.94 7.31 1.05
C VAL A 165 -3.27 6.64 1.34
N THR A 166 -3.26 5.53 2.07
CA THR A 166 -4.47 5.00 2.70
C THR A 166 -4.94 5.99 3.76
N ALA A 167 -6.07 6.62 3.50
CA ALA A 167 -6.63 7.66 4.35
C ALA A 167 -8.15 7.51 4.50
N ARG A 168 -8.72 8.34 5.36
CA ARG A 168 -10.17 8.40 5.58
C ARG A 168 -10.64 9.86 5.48
N ALA A 169 -11.76 10.08 4.80
CA ALA A 169 -12.39 11.39 4.70
C ALA A 169 -12.95 11.82 6.07
N ASN A 170 -12.89 13.11 6.39
CA ASN A 170 -13.39 13.64 7.67
C ASN A 170 -14.93 13.80 7.75
N ARG A 171 -15.69 13.36 6.74
CA ARG A 171 -17.15 13.49 6.66
C ARG A 171 -17.80 12.24 6.05
N GLY A 172 -19.10 12.05 6.31
CA GLY A 172 -19.89 10.93 5.80
C GLY A 172 -20.08 9.80 6.83
N PRO A 173 -20.67 8.65 6.47
CA PRO A 173 -20.86 7.52 7.38
C PRO A 173 -19.54 6.83 7.75
N ALA A 174 -19.24 6.70 9.04
CA ALA A 174 -17.93 6.24 9.53
C ALA A 174 -17.44 4.90 8.93
N GLY A 175 -18.36 3.94 8.73
CA GLY A 175 -18.02 2.63 8.16
C GLY A 175 -17.56 2.63 6.70
N GLY A 176 -17.71 3.75 5.99
CA GLY A 176 -17.41 3.86 4.55
C GLY A 176 -16.54 5.06 4.18
N ARG A 177 -15.82 5.67 5.14
CA ARG A 177 -15.03 6.89 4.94
C ARG A 177 -13.68 6.67 4.26
N GLY A 178 -13.30 5.46 3.86
CA GLY A 178 -12.05 5.20 3.17
C GLY A 178 -11.91 5.98 1.87
N VAL A 179 -10.74 6.61 1.67
CA VAL A 179 -10.38 7.35 0.45
C VAL A 179 -8.91 7.16 0.11
N ILE A 180 -8.54 7.50 -1.12
CA ILE A 180 -7.14 7.70 -1.52
C ILE A 180 -6.71 9.12 -1.12
N GLY A 181 -5.91 9.21 -0.07
CA GLY A 181 -5.25 10.44 0.34
C GLY A 181 -4.16 10.86 -0.64
N HIS A 182 -3.83 12.14 -0.65
CA HIS A 182 -2.89 12.73 -1.60
C HIS A 182 -2.00 13.77 -0.95
N ALA A 183 -0.71 13.72 -1.28
CA ALA A 183 0.24 14.80 -1.06
C ALA A 183 1.12 14.99 -2.31
N THR A 184 1.67 16.20 -2.47
CA THR A 184 2.59 16.57 -3.57
C THR A 184 3.90 17.10 -3.01
N SER A 185 5.02 16.80 -3.68
CA SER A 185 6.34 17.29 -3.28
C SER A 185 7.17 17.72 -4.50
N PRO A 186 7.92 18.84 -4.43
CA PRO A 186 8.86 19.20 -5.49
C PRO A 186 10.17 18.39 -5.44
N ASP A 187 10.50 17.77 -4.30
CA ASP A 187 11.88 17.35 -3.99
C ASP A 187 11.98 16.02 -3.19
N LEU A 188 10.86 15.30 -3.01
CA LEU A 188 10.71 14.10 -2.18
C LEU A 188 10.81 14.31 -0.66
N VAL A 189 11.12 15.52 -0.20
CA VAL A 189 11.36 15.83 1.23
C VAL A 189 10.28 16.77 1.77
N THR A 190 9.95 17.81 1.01
CA THR A 190 8.96 18.81 1.37
C THR A 190 7.60 18.42 0.79
N TRP A 191 6.63 18.06 1.64
CA TRP A 191 5.33 17.58 1.19
C TRP A 191 4.20 18.56 1.53
N THR A 192 3.32 18.81 0.57
CA THR A 192 2.06 19.53 0.76
C THR A 192 0.90 18.54 0.69
N VAL A 193 0.14 18.40 1.77
CA VAL A 193 -1.09 17.60 1.80
C VAL A 193 -2.17 18.25 0.93
N ARG A 194 -2.86 17.44 0.12
CA ARG A 194 -3.91 17.86 -0.83
C ARG A 194 -5.25 17.21 -0.49
N PRO A 195 -6.37 17.68 -1.06
CA PRO A 195 -7.65 16.98 -0.99
C PRO A 195 -7.54 15.53 -1.50
N PRO A 196 -8.41 14.61 -1.05
CA PRO A 196 -8.38 13.22 -1.50
C PRO A 196 -8.63 13.10 -3.01
N LEU A 197 -8.02 12.08 -3.61
CA LEU A 197 -8.17 11.76 -5.03
C LEU A 197 -9.28 10.74 -5.31
N SER A 198 -10.12 10.45 -4.32
CA SER A 198 -11.34 9.66 -4.46
C SER A 198 -12.43 10.15 -3.50
N ALA A 199 -13.69 9.84 -3.81
CA ALA A 199 -14.79 10.02 -2.89
C ALA A 199 -15.02 8.75 -2.05
N PRO A 200 -15.56 8.85 -0.82
CA PRO A 200 -16.00 7.69 -0.06
C PRO A 200 -17.04 6.86 -0.84
N ALA A 201 -16.85 5.55 -0.91
CA ALA A 201 -17.72 4.64 -1.67
C ALA A 201 -18.09 3.35 -0.92
N GLY A 202 -18.16 3.41 0.41
CA GLY A 202 -18.55 2.25 1.23
C GLY A 202 -17.38 1.33 1.62
N PHE A 203 -16.14 1.72 1.33
CA PHE A 203 -14.93 1.11 1.86
C PHE A 203 -14.53 1.80 3.17
N GLY A 204 -14.18 1.06 4.21
CA GLY A 204 -13.66 1.63 5.46
C GLY A 204 -12.25 2.22 5.29
N HIS A 205 -11.48 1.69 4.36
CA HIS A 205 -10.10 2.05 4.04
C HIS A 205 -9.70 1.39 2.71
N LEU A 206 -8.77 2.01 2.00
CA LEU A 206 -8.21 1.54 0.74
C LEU A 206 -6.72 1.33 0.95
N GLU A 207 -6.35 0.12 1.39
CA GLU A 207 -5.00 -0.26 1.81
C GLU A 207 -4.08 -0.55 0.62
N VAL A 208 -2.78 -0.33 0.84
CA VAL A 208 -1.70 -0.66 -0.10
C VAL A 208 -1.98 -0.13 -1.53
N PRO A 209 -2.36 1.16 -1.67
CA PRO A 209 -2.72 1.71 -2.97
C PRO A 209 -1.51 1.67 -3.91
N GLN A 210 -1.75 1.30 -5.17
CA GLN A 210 -0.73 1.33 -6.22
C GLN A 210 -1.32 1.87 -7.51
N VAL A 211 -0.61 2.80 -8.15
CA VAL A 211 -0.90 3.20 -9.53
C VAL A 211 -0.05 2.38 -10.48
N ALA A 212 -0.67 1.81 -11.51
CA ALA A 212 0.00 1.11 -12.58
C ALA A 212 -0.64 1.42 -13.93
N VAL A 213 0.13 1.32 -15.01
CA VAL A 213 -0.39 1.38 -16.38
C VAL A 213 -0.31 -0.02 -16.99
N VAL A 214 -1.45 -0.70 -17.07
CA VAL A 214 -1.57 -2.07 -17.59
C VAL A 214 -2.23 -1.99 -18.97
N ASP A 215 -1.55 -2.50 -20.00
CA ASP A 215 -2.02 -2.47 -21.39
C ASP A 215 -2.45 -1.06 -21.86
N GLY A 216 -1.66 -0.04 -21.46
CA GLY A 216 -1.92 1.37 -21.78
C GLY A 216 -3.03 2.02 -20.95
N ARG A 217 -3.64 1.30 -20.00
CA ARG A 217 -4.71 1.80 -19.14
C ARG A 217 -4.19 2.12 -17.73
N PRO A 218 -4.32 3.37 -17.24
CA PRO A 218 -3.99 3.70 -15.87
C PRO A 218 -5.04 3.12 -14.91
N LEU A 219 -4.56 2.49 -13.85
CA LEU A 219 -5.37 1.81 -12.84
C LEU A 219 -4.87 2.16 -11.44
N LEU A 220 -5.80 2.18 -10.49
CA LEU A 220 -5.50 2.06 -9.06
C LEU A 220 -5.80 0.65 -8.62
N LEU A 221 -4.81 -0.05 -8.07
CA LEU A 221 -4.97 -1.26 -7.28
C LEU A 221 -5.04 -0.88 -5.79
N PHE A 222 -5.92 -1.51 -5.03
CA PHE A 222 -5.93 -1.42 -3.57
C PHE A 222 -6.51 -2.71 -2.97
N CYS A 223 -6.31 -2.92 -1.67
CA CYS A 223 -6.98 -3.97 -0.92
C CYS A 223 -7.77 -3.40 0.26
N THR A 224 -8.69 -4.20 0.80
CA THR A 224 -9.50 -3.81 1.95
C THR A 224 -10.11 -5.06 2.60
N ASN A 225 -10.31 -5.01 3.91
CA ASN A 225 -11.10 -5.99 4.65
C ASN A 225 -12.39 -5.38 5.23
N ALA A 226 -12.62 -4.08 4.99
CA ALA A 226 -13.75 -3.34 5.51
C ALA A 226 -14.63 -2.82 4.38
N VAL A 227 -15.66 -3.60 4.02
CA VAL A 227 -16.67 -3.24 3.02
C VAL A 227 -18.05 -3.16 3.67
N ALA A 228 -18.73 -2.02 3.49
CA ALA A 228 -20.04 -1.76 4.07
C ALA A 228 -21.11 -2.70 3.49
N ASP A 229 -21.12 -2.91 2.17
CA ASP A 229 -22.04 -3.84 1.49
C ASP A 229 -21.68 -5.29 1.84
N PRO A 230 -22.56 -6.04 2.54
CA PRO A 230 -22.31 -7.44 2.89
C PRO A 230 -22.07 -8.37 1.70
N ARG A 231 -22.62 -8.05 0.51
CA ARG A 231 -22.47 -8.87 -0.70
C ARG A 231 -21.06 -8.83 -1.28
N LEU A 232 -20.28 -7.83 -0.92
CA LEU A 232 -18.95 -7.56 -1.45
C LEU A 232 -17.83 -7.92 -0.47
N ARG A 233 -18.16 -8.40 0.74
CA ARG A 233 -17.18 -8.65 1.82
C ARG A 233 -16.19 -9.78 1.54
N ASP A 234 -16.53 -10.69 0.65
CA ASP A 234 -15.63 -11.78 0.24
C ASP A 234 -14.55 -11.28 -0.75
N HIS A 235 -14.70 -10.07 -1.29
CA HIS A 235 -13.73 -9.44 -2.18
C HIS A 235 -12.78 -8.54 -1.42
N ARG A 236 -11.48 -8.80 -1.57
CA ARG A 236 -10.42 -8.12 -0.80
C ARG A 236 -9.47 -7.28 -1.63
N ILE A 237 -9.41 -7.53 -2.93
CA ILE A 237 -8.52 -6.85 -3.87
C ILE A 237 -9.39 -6.20 -4.93
N TRP A 238 -9.09 -4.95 -5.25
CA TRP A 238 -9.94 -4.11 -6.08
C TRP A 238 -9.10 -3.31 -7.05
N VAL A 239 -9.64 -3.07 -8.24
CA VAL A 239 -9.06 -2.14 -9.21
C VAL A 239 -10.08 -1.08 -9.60
N ALA A 240 -9.66 0.17 -9.63
CA ALA A 240 -10.44 1.29 -10.16
C ALA A 240 -9.75 1.85 -11.41
N ASP A 241 -10.53 2.14 -12.44
CA ASP A 241 -10.03 2.88 -13.60
C ASP A 241 -9.72 4.33 -13.22
N ALA A 242 -8.81 4.96 -13.97
CA ALA A 242 -8.46 6.36 -13.83
C ALA A 242 -8.45 7.05 -15.19
N PRO A 243 -8.68 8.38 -15.26
CA PRO A 243 -8.42 9.14 -16.48
C PRO A 243 -6.91 9.26 -16.77
N GLY A 244 -6.07 9.09 -15.75
CA GLY A 244 -4.61 9.19 -15.81
C GLY A 244 -3.99 8.72 -14.50
N VAL A 245 -2.66 8.62 -14.44
CA VAL A 245 -1.93 8.17 -13.23
C VAL A 245 -2.08 9.13 -12.04
N ARG A 246 -2.52 10.37 -12.27
CA ARG A 246 -2.82 11.37 -11.23
C ARG A 246 -4.24 11.27 -10.65
N GLY A 247 -5.03 10.30 -11.11
CA GLY A 247 -6.45 10.22 -10.76
C GLY A 247 -7.26 11.41 -11.31
N PRO A 248 -8.37 11.79 -10.68
CA PRO A 248 -8.98 11.11 -9.53
C PRO A 248 -9.46 9.70 -9.88
N TRP A 249 -9.63 8.84 -8.88
CA TRP A 249 -10.11 7.46 -9.05
C TRP A 249 -11.58 7.33 -8.70
N ASP A 250 -12.34 6.74 -9.61
CA ASP A 250 -13.73 6.34 -9.36
C ASP A 250 -13.76 5.01 -8.61
N VAL A 251 -13.57 5.10 -7.30
CA VAL A 251 -13.59 3.92 -6.41
C VAL A 251 -15.00 3.34 -6.25
N ALA A 252 -16.07 4.07 -6.60
CA ALA A 252 -17.42 3.52 -6.63
C ALA A 252 -17.61 2.52 -7.78
N ALA A 253 -16.85 2.69 -8.86
CA ALA A 253 -16.78 1.75 -9.99
C ALA A 253 -15.66 0.69 -9.84
N ALA A 254 -15.07 0.55 -8.65
CA ALA A 254 -14.00 -0.42 -8.43
C ALA A 254 -14.50 -1.86 -8.65
N ARG A 255 -13.70 -2.65 -9.36
CA ARG A 255 -13.99 -4.05 -9.70
C ARG A 255 -13.14 -4.99 -8.86
N PRO A 256 -13.71 -6.07 -8.31
CA PRO A 256 -12.95 -7.02 -7.53
C PRO A 256 -12.00 -7.83 -8.43
N VAL A 257 -10.82 -8.14 -7.89
CA VAL A 257 -9.85 -9.05 -8.49
C VAL A 257 -9.86 -10.35 -7.66
N PRO A 258 -10.46 -11.43 -8.17
CA PRO A 258 -10.71 -12.62 -7.35
C PRO A 258 -9.41 -13.38 -7.08
N HIS A 259 -9.00 -13.39 -5.81
CA HIS A 259 -7.92 -14.24 -5.32
C HIS A 259 -8.13 -14.58 -3.83
N PRO A 260 -8.68 -15.76 -3.49
CA PRO A 260 -9.31 -16.02 -2.18
C PRO A 260 -8.36 -15.92 -0.97
N HIS A 261 -7.06 -16.16 -1.17
CA HIS A 261 -6.06 -16.16 -0.10
C HIS A 261 -5.06 -15.00 -0.17
N LEU A 262 -5.09 -14.20 -1.23
CA LEU A 262 -4.10 -13.15 -1.46
C LEU A 262 -4.56 -11.85 -0.81
N TYR A 263 -3.62 -11.15 -0.17
CA TYR A 263 -3.85 -9.82 0.38
C TYR A 263 -2.64 -8.91 0.17
N ALA A 264 -2.88 -7.60 0.27
CA ALA A 264 -1.88 -6.54 0.03
C ALA A 264 -1.00 -6.77 -1.21
N PRO A 265 -1.57 -7.11 -2.39
CA PRO A 265 -0.75 -7.36 -3.56
C PRO A 265 -0.19 -6.08 -4.16
N ARG A 266 0.96 -6.19 -4.82
CA ARG A 266 1.47 -5.24 -5.80
C ARG A 266 1.47 -5.87 -7.19
N LEU A 267 1.16 -5.06 -8.20
CA LEU A 267 1.42 -5.35 -9.60
C LEU A 267 2.92 -5.24 -9.89
N VAL A 268 3.45 -6.25 -10.56
CA VAL A 268 4.82 -6.34 -11.04
C VAL A 268 4.85 -6.82 -12.50
N PRO A 269 5.87 -6.45 -13.29
CA PRO A 269 6.09 -7.06 -14.60
C PRO A 269 6.41 -8.57 -14.49
N ASP A 270 5.90 -9.38 -15.43
CA ASP A 270 6.21 -10.83 -15.55
C ASP A 270 6.73 -11.17 -16.96
N GLY A 271 7.68 -10.36 -17.45
CA GLY A 271 8.29 -10.53 -18.77
C GLY A 271 7.25 -10.58 -19.90
N ASP A 272 7.39 -11.55 -20.80
CA ASP A 272 6.47 -11.73 -21.94
C ASP A 272 5.03 -12.13 -21.53
N ARG A 273 4.81 -12.51 -20.25
CA ARG A 273 3.48 -12.82 -19.72
C ARG A 273 2.68 -11.56 -19.33
N GLY A 274 3.29 -10.38 -19.40
CA GLY A 274 2.67 -9.10 -19.10
C GLY A 274 2.80 -8.74 -17.62
N TRP A 275 1.70 -8.80 -16.89
CA TRP A 275 1.62 -8.36 -15.49
C TRP A 275 1.27 -9.51 -14.56
N ALA A 276 1.80 -9.45 -13.34
CA ALA A 276 1.46 -10.36 -12.25
C ALA A 276 1.20 -9.60 -10.96
N LEU A 277 0.47 -10.24 -10.05
CA LEU A 277 0.34 -9.82 -8.66
C LEU A 277 1.34 -10.61 -7.81
N ILE A 278 2.03 -9.92 -6.91
CA ILE A 278 2.64 -10.55 -5.75
C ILE A 278 2.02 -9.92 -4.50
N GLY A 279 1.37 -10.75 -3.70
CA GLY A 279 0.89 -10.41 -2.36
C GLY A 279 1.20 -11.55 -1.40
N PHE A 280 0.76 -11.41 -0.15
CA PHE A 280 0.96 -12.46 0.83
C PHE A 280 -0.25 -13.39 0.92
N LEU A 281 0.01 -14.66 1.23
CA LEU A 281 -1.02 -15.60 1.65
C LEU A 281 -1.47 -15.22 3.06
N ASP A 282 -2.70 -14.71 3.17
CA ASP A 282 -3.26 -14.27 4.44
C ASP A 282 -3.76 -15.45 5.26
N ARG A 283 -5.00 -15.92 5.01
CA ARG A 283 -5.56 -17.09 5.69
C ARG A 283 -5.84 -18.22 4.70
N VAL A 284 -5.34 -19.40 5.02
CA VAL A 284 -5.59 -20.68 4.33
C VAL A 284 -6.05 -21.68 5.37
N ASP A 285 -7.18 -22.35 5.13
CA ASP A 285 -7.78 -23.31 6.05
C ASP A 285 -7.93 -22.78 7.50
N GLY A 286 -8.27 -21.50 7.63
CA GLY A 286 -8.46 -20.81 8.91
C GLY A 286 -7.18 -20.33 9.61
N ALA A 287 -6.00 -20.71 9.14
CA ALA A 287 -4.72 -20.33 9.72
C ALA A 287 -4.06 -19.17 8.97
N PHE A 288 -3.43 -18.25 9.70
CA PHE A 288 -2.61 -17.20 9.10
C PHE A 288 -1.29 -17.78 8.57
N VAL A 289 -0.99 -17.57 7.29
CA VAL A 289 0.19 -18.15 6.61
C VAL A 289 1.38 -17.20 6.68
N GLY A 290 1.22 -15.96 6.20
CA GLY A 290 2.25 -14.93 6.23
C GLY A 290 3.48 -15.30 5.39
N GLU A 291 3.28 -15.51 4.09
CA GLU A 291 4.32 -15.82 3.10
C GLU A 291 4.01 -15.10 1.78
N LEU A 292 5.01 -14.55 1.07
CA LEU A 292 4.78 -13.91 -0.23
C LEU A 292 4.68 -14.94 -1.33
N THR A 293 3.59 -14.88 -2.10
CA THR A 293 3.37 -15.71 -3.29
C THR A 293 4.47 -15.56 -4.34
N ASP A 294 4.62 -16.56 -5.20
CA ASP A 294 5.24 -16.32 -6.51
C ASP A 294 4.34 -15.42 -7.36
N PRO A 295 4.86 -14.74 -8.41
CA PRO A 295 4.05 -13.93 -9.31
C PRO A 295 2.84 -14.71 -9.83
N VAL A 296 1.65 -14.23 -9.49
CA VAL A 296 0.36 -14.75 -9.95
C VAL A 296 -0.10 -13.94 -11.16
N PRO A 297 -0.38 -14.56 -12.32
CA PRO A 297 -0.78 -13.82 -13.52
C PRO A 297 -1.97 -12.88 -13.25
N PHE A 298 -1.82 -11.61 -13.64
CA PHE A 298 -2.87 -10.61 -13.53
C PHE A 298 -3.56 -10.45 -14.89
N ARG A 299 -4.89 -10.40 -14.85
CA ARG A 299 -5.70 -9.96 -15.99
C ARG A 299 -6.67 -8.93 -15.48
N LEU A 300 -6.79 -7.83 -16.22
CA LEU A 300 -7.76 -6.81 -15.90
C LEU A 300 -9.17 -7.43 -15.92
N PRO A 301 -9.98 -7.28 -14.84
CA PRO A 301 -11.36 -7.71 -14.86
C PRO A 301 -12.10 -7.04 -16.02
N GLN A 302 -12.87 -7.82 -16.78
CA GLN A 302 -13.74 -7.26 -17.81
C GLN A 302 -14.73 -6.29 -17.16
N ALA A 303 -15.01 -5.18 -17.84
CA ALA A 303 -16.14 -4.36 -17.43
C ALA A 303 -17.41 -5.20 -17.60
N ASP A 304 -18.31 -5.17 -16.61
CA ASP A 304 -19.64 -5.73 -16.83
C ASP A 304 -20.24 -5.06 -18.06
N PRO A 305 -20.87 -5.82 -18.98
CA PRO A 305 -21.59 -5.21 -20.07
C PRO A 305 -22.63 -4.27 -19.46
N SER A 306 -22.55 -2.99 -19.81
CA SER A 306 -23.52 -1.98 -19.39
C SER A 306 -24.94 -2.56 -19.53
N PRO A 307 -25.84 -2.41 -18.53
CA PRO A 307 -27.20 -2.89 -18.69
C PRO A 307 -27.76 -2.23 -19.94
N ALA A 308 -28.09 -3.04 -20.95
CA ALA A 308 -28.64 -2.57 -22.21
C ALA A 308 -29.79 -1.60 -21.90
N GLU A 309 -29.75 -0.40 -22.50
CA GLU A 309 -30.86 0.54 -22.41
C GLU A 309 -32.17 -0.21 -22.74
N PRO A 310 -33.22 -0.07 -21.92
CA PRO A 310 -34.49 -0.69 -22.23
C PRO A 310 -34.93 -0.16 -23.59
N ALA A 311 -35.12 -1.09 -24.54
CA ALA A 311 -35.59 -0.78 -25.87
C ALA A 311 -36.81 0.12 -25.79
N VAL A 312 -36.68 1.35 -26.26
CA VAL A 312 -37.78 2.28 -26.42
C VAL A 312 -38.72 1.65 -27.46
N THR A 313 -39.77 0.99 -26.99
CA THR A 313 -40.88 0.56 -27.83
C THR A 313 -41.61 1.83 -28.28
N GLY A 314 -41.32 2.27 -29.51
CA GLY A 314 -42.06 3.33 -30.18
C GLY A 314 -43.55 2.97 -30.28
N ARG A 315 -44.39 3.98 -30.04
CA ARG A 315 -45.81 3.97 -30.39
C ARG A 315 -46.00 4.40 -31.83
#